data_AF-A0A173UW01-F1
#
_entry.id   AF-A0A173UW01-F1
#
_cell.length_a   1.000
_cell.length_b   1.000
_cell.length_c   1.000
_cell.angle_alpha   90.00
_cell.angle_beta   90.00
_cell.angle_gamma   90.00
#
_symmetry.space_group_name_H-M   'P 1'
#
loop_
_entity.id
_entity.type
_entity.pdbx_description
1 polymer ?
#
loop_
_entity_poly.entity_id
_entity_poly.type
_entity_poly.pdbx_seq_one_letter_code
_entity_poly.pdbx_strand_id
1 'polypeptide(L)' 'MKKEKRQKMCLEIIDQFEQLLEEKDISIPCEDSAEEKERHDGGNNARIYGAEYWRLEDGIHKILEQEDSDNTK' A
#
# COMPACT_ATOMS: atom_id res chain seq x y z
N MET A 1 -10.68 -8.68 15.04
CA MET A 1 -11.24 -8.82 13.67
C MET A 1 -10.76 -10.13 13.06
N LYS A 2 -11.49 -10.73 12.10
CA LYS A 2 -10.98 -11.91 11.35
C LYS A 2 -9.87 -11.48 10.39
N LYS A 3 -8.82 -12.31 10.22
CA LYS A 3 -7.66 -12.03 9.36
C LYS A 3 -8.04 -11.60 7.94
N GLU A 4 -9.02 -12.26 7.33
CA GLU A 4 -9.53 -11.93 5.99
C GLU A 4 -10.13 -10.52 5.90
N LYS A 5 -10.81 -10.06 6.96
CA LYS A 5 -11.37 -8.71 7.01
C LYS A 5 -10.26 -7.66 7.14
N ARG A 6 -9.17 -7.95 7.87
CA ARG A 6 -7.96 -7.09 7.90
C ARG A 6 -7.31 -6.98 6.54
N GLN A 7 -7.14 -8.09 5.83
CA GLN A 7 -6.58 -8.07 4.48
C GLN A 7 -7.42 -7.18 3.54
N LYS A 8 -8.74 -7.37 3.54
CA LYS A 8 -9.63 -6.58 2.71
C LYS A 8 -9.51 -5.07 3.04
N MET A 9 -9.54 -4.71 4.32
CA MET A 9 -9.40 -3.31 4.73
C MET A 9 -8.03 -2.72 4.36
N CYS A 10 -6.95 -3.50 4.47
CA CYS A 10 -5.61 -3.07 4.07
C CYS A 10 -5.58 -2.68 2.58
N LEU A 11 -6.10 -3.55 1.72
CA LEU A 11 -6.20 -3.29 0.28
C LEU A 11 -7.08 -2.07 -0.01
N GLU A 12 -8.24 -1.95 0.63
CA GLU A 12 -9.13 -0.78 0.46
C GLU A 12 -8.45 0.53 0.87
N ILE A 13 -7.63 0.53 1.92
CA ILE A 13 -6.87 1.71 2.34
C ILE A 13 -5.80 2.06 1.29
N ILE A 14 -5.04 1.07 0.81
CA ILE A 14 -4.03 1.29 -0.22
C ILE A 14 -4.67 1.84 -1.51
N ASP A 15 -5.80 1.28 -1.93
CA ASP A 15 -6.55 1.77 -3.10
C ASP A 15 -6.97 3.24 -2.94
N GLN A 16 -7.34 3.68 -1.72
CA GLN A 16 -7.64 5.10 -1.47
C GLN A 16 -6.39 5.99 -1.58
N PHE A 17 -5.23 5.52 -1.15
CA PHE A 17 -3.97 6.27 -1.35
C PHE A 17 -3.60 6.35 -2.83
N GLU A 18 -3.71 5.25 -3.57
CA GLU A 18 -3.48 5.21 -5.03
C GLU A 18 -4.37 6.22 -5.76
N GLN A 19 -5.68 6.21 -5.49
CA GLN A 19 -6.64 7.14 -6.09
C GLN A 19 -6.30 8.59 -5.78
N LEU A 20 -6.00 8.91 -4.51
CA LEU A 20 -5.63 10.26 -4.12
C LEU A 20 -4.35 10.73 -4.83
N LEU A 21 -3.34 9.87 -4.92
CA LEU A 21 -2.09 10.19 -5.60
C LEU A 21 -2.32 10.39 -7.10
N GLU A 22 -3.17 9.59 -7.72
CA GLU A 22 -3.54 9.74 -9.12
C GLU A 22 -4.28 11.05 -9.38
N GLU A 23 -5.24 11.43 -8.55
CA GLU A 23 -5.95 12.71 -8.63
C GLU A 23 -5.01 13.93 -8.49
N LYS A 24 -3.91 13.77 -7.75
CA LYS A 24 -2.90 14.81 -7.56
C LYS A 24 -1.76 14.76 -8.59
N ASP A 25 -1.77 13.75 -9.45
CA ASP A 25 -0.68 13.43 -10.36
C ASP A 25 0.68 13.30 -9.65
N ILE A 26 0.68 12.61 -8.50
CA ILE A 26 1.87 12.33 -7.72
C ILE A 26 2.19 10.85 -7.85
N SER A 27 3.45 10.54 -8.13
CA SER A 27 3.97 9.17 -8.06
C SER A 27 5.06 9.10 -7.01
N ILE A 28 5.00 8.08 -6.17
CA ILE A 28 6.03 7.75 -5.20
C ILE A 28 7.03 6.84 -5.93
N PRO A 29 8.27 7.31 -6.18
CA PRO A 29 9.27 6.54 -6.90
C PRO A 29 9.75 5.36 -6.06
N CYS A 30 10.10 4.26 -6.72
CA CYS A 30 10.77 3.17 -6.04
C CYS A 30 12.20 3.55 -5.63
N GLU A 31 12.58 3.20 -4.41
CA GLU A 31 13.95 3.40 -3.91
C GLU A 31 14.99 2.62 -4.74
N ASP A 32 14.60 1.47 -5.32
CA ASP A 32 15.44 0.75 -6.28
C ASP A 32 15.31 1.37 -7.68
N SER A 33 16.36 2.07 -8.10
CA SER A 33 16.42 2.75 -9.40
C SER A 33 16.34 1.81 -10.61
N ALA A 34 16.73 0.54 -10.48
CA ALA A 34 16.63 -0.43 -11.56
C ALA A 34 15.16 -0.87 -11.70
N GLU A 35 14.51 -1.21 -10.58
CA GLU A 35 13.08 -1.55 -10.58
C GLU A 35 12.22 -0.36 -11.05
N GLU A 36 12.52 0.87 -10.60
CA GLU A 36 11.79 2.07 -11.02
C GLU A 36 11.91 2.32 -12.53
N LYS A 37 13.07 2.04 -13.12
CA LYS A 37 13.28 2.22 -14.56
C LYS A 37 12.47 1.21 -15.37
N GLU A 38 12.33 -0.01 -14.87
CA GLU A 38 11.68 -1.12 -15.57
C GLU A 38 10.18 -1.23 -15.26
N ARG A 39 9.67 -0.54 -14.23
CA ARG A 39 8.27 -0.69 -13.79
C ARG A 39 7.25 -0.45 -14.92
N HIS A 40 7.54 0.47 -15.83
CA HIS A 40 6.63 0.82 -16.92
C HIS A 40 6.70 -0.14 -18.12
N ASP A 41 7.68 -1.03 -18.19
CA ASP A 41 7.86 -1.97 -19.31
C ASP A 41 6.67 -2.95 -19.44
N GLY A 42 5.92 -3.16 -18.35
CA GLY A 42 4.67 -3.93 -18.30
C GLY A 42 3.38 -3.09 -18.32
N GLY A 43 3.47 -1.78 -18.54
CA GLY A 43 2.33 -0.86 -18.44
C GLY A 43 1.87 -0.60 -17.00
N ASN A 44 2.72 -0.84 -16.00
CA ASN A 44 2.39 -0.51 -14.62
C ASN A 44 2.40 1.01 -14.44
N ASN A 45 1.25 1.56 -14.05
CA ASN A 45 1.06 2.98 -13.75
C ASN A 45 0.64 3.22 -12.30
N ALA A 46 0.76 2.22 -11.42
CA ALA A 46 0.48 2.38 -9.99
C ALA A 46 1.31 3.53 -9.42
N ARG A 47 0.70 4.37 -8.59
CA ARG A 47 1.35 5.55 -8.01
C ARG A 47 2.32 5.19 -6.89
N ILE A 48 2.20 4.00 -6.32
CA ILE A 48 3.10 3.41 -5.32
C ILE A 48 3.55 2.05 -5.87
N TYR A 49 4.86 1.83 -5.92
CA TYR A 49 5.45 0.62 -6.50
C TYR A 49 6.63 0.14 -5.66
N GLY A 50 7.00 -1.13 -5.83
CA GLY A 50 8.19 -1.72 -5.20
C GLY A 50 8.13 -1.73 -3.67
N ALA A 51 9.26 -1.45 -3.02
CA ALA A 51 9.40 -1.48 -1.56
C ALA A 51 8.44 -0.51 -0.85
N GLU A 52 8.06 0.59 -1.50
CA GLU A 52 7.14 1.60 -0.98
C GLU A 52 5.75 0.99 -0.75
N TYR A 53 5.27 0.18 -1.70
CA TYR A 53 3.99 -0.54 -1.58
C TYR A 53 4.03 -1.51 -0.40
N TRP A 54 5.08 -2.34 -0.34
CA TRP A 54 5.23 -3.35 0.71
C TRP A 54 5.34 -2.72 2.10
N ARG A 55 6.09 -1.62 2.23
CA ARG A 55 6.23 -0.88 3.50
C ARG A 55 4.89 -0.27 3.94
N LEU A 56 4.10 0.26 3.00
CA LEU A 56 2.78 0.81 3.29
C LEU A 56 1.82 -0.30 3.74
N GLU A 57 1.76 -1.41 3.00
CA GLU A 57 0.91 -2.57 3.31
C GLU A 57 1.23 -3.14 4.70
N ASP A 58 2.52 -3.38 5.00
CA ASP A 58 2.97 -3.86 6.32
C ASP A 58 2.64 -2.87 7.45
N GLY A 59 2.80 -1.58 7.21
CA GLY A 59 2.43 -0.53 8.17
C GLY A 59 0.94 -0.54 8.51
N ILE A 60 0.08 -0.64 7.49
CA ILE A 60 -1.38 -0.71 7.66
C ILE A 60 -1.77 -2.00 8.40
N HIS A 61 -1.16 -3.14 8.05
CA HIS A 61 -1.41 -4.39 8.75
C HIS A 61 -1.11 -4.30 10.24
N LYS A 62 0.04 -3.72 10.61
CA LYS A 62 0.42 -3.53 12.02
C LYS A 62 -0.59 -2.67 12.79
N ILE A 63 -1.10 -1.61 12.18
CA ILE A 63 -2.14 -0.75 12.78
C ILE A 63 -3.43 -1.56 13.01
N LEU A 64 -3.89 -2.28 11.98
CA LEU A 64 -5.13 -3.07 12.06
C LEU A 64 -5.03 -4.24 13.05
N GLU A 65 -3.84 -4.78 13.27
CA GLU A 65 -3.58 -5.83 14.27
C GLU A 65 -3.53 -5.28 15.71
N GLN A 66 -2.98 -4.08 15.91
CA GLN A 66 -2.96 -3.42 17.22
C GLN A 66 -4.37 -3.07 17.71
N GLU A 67 -5.21 -2.49 16.83
CA GLU A 67 -6.62 -2.20 17.11
C GLU A 67 -7.40 -3.43 17.61
N ASP A 68 -7.14 -4.60 17.03
CA ASP A 68 -7.75 -5.85 17.47
C ASP A 68 -7.31 -6.25 18.89
N SER A 69 -6.03 -6.02 19.21
CA SER A 69 -5.46 -6.38 20.51
C SER A 69 -5.98 -5.48 21.65
N ASP A 70 -6.22 -4.20 21.37
CA ASP A 70 -6.68 -3.25 22.37
C ASP A 70 -8.20 -3.28 22.55
N ASN A 71 -8.98 -3.63 21.52
CA ASN A 71 -10.42 -3.88 21.65
C ASN A 71 -10.77 -5.21 22.34
N THR A 72 -9.77 -6.03 22.71
CA THR A 72 -9.97 -7.31 23.42
C THR A 72 -9.49 -7.25 24.88
N LYS A 73 -9.02 -6.09 25.36
CA LYS A 73 -8.69 -5.83 26.79
C LYS A 73 -9.85 -5.15 27.50
#